data_AF-A0A7W6Y0W1-F1
#
_entry.id   AF-A0A7W6Y0W1-F1
#
_cell.length_a   1.000
_cell.length_b   1.000
_cell.length_c   1.000
_cell.angle_alpha   90.00
_cell.angle_beta   90.00
_cell.angle_gamma   90.00
#
_symmetry.space_group_name_H-M   'P 1'
#
loop_
_entity.id
_entity.type
_entity.pdbx_description
1 polymer ?
#
loop_
_entity_poly.entity_id
_entity_poly.type
_entity_poly.pdbx_seq_one_letter_code
_entity_poly.pdbx_strand_id
1 'polypeptide(L)' 'MSECFRIIEDGMLEGPYVLGEHYSTADPYLFLMSGWLKSDRVEIADFPRVHAHYRMMLERPAVQKALAEEKAA' A
#
# COMPACT_ATOMS: atom_id res chain seq x y z
N MET A 1 12.39 -0.20 -7.69
CA MET A 1 11.36 -0.33 -6.64
C MET A 1 11.37 -1.65 -5.89
N SER A 2 11.69 -2.79 -6.51
CA SER A 2 11.64 -4.10 -5.82
C SER A 2 12.49 -4.19 -4.54
N GLU A 3 13.71 -3.61 -4.52
CA GLU A 3 14.56 -3.62 -3.33
C GLU A 3 13.98 -2.78 -2.17
N CYS A 4 13.42 -1.61 -2.47
CA CYS A 4 12.77 -0.78 -1.45
C CYS A 4 11.56 -1.51 -0.83
N PHE A 5 10.76 -2.18 -1.67
CA PHE A 5 9.62 -2.95 -1.19
C PHE A 5 10.04 -4.22 -0.42
N ARG A 6 11.20 -4.80 -0.72
CA ARG A 6 11.81 -5.87 0.09
C ARG A 6 12.06 -5.41 1.52
N ILE A 7 12.67 -4.23 1.70
CA ILE A 7 12.95 -3.66 3.03
C ILE A 7 11.65 -3.43 3.79
N ILE A 8 10.61 -2.94 3.11
CA ILE A 8 9.30 -2.70 3.72
C ILE A 8 8.66 -4.02 4.15
N GLU A 9 8.60 -5.00 3.25
CA GLU A 9 8.03 -6.33 3.47
C GLU A 9 8.71 -7.06 4.65
N ASP A 10 10.04 -7.01 4.71
CA ASP A 10 10.84 -7.79 5.65
C ASP A 10 10.91 -7.15 7.05
N GLY A 11 10.78 -5.82 7.17
CA GLY A 11 11.07 -5.17 8.46
C GLY A 11 10.39 -3.84 8.78
N MET A 12 9.79 -3.11 7.83
CA MET A 12 9.18 -1.80 8.13
C MET A 12 7.66 -1.84 8.24
N LEU A 13 7.02 -2.88 7.71
CA LEU A 13 5.60 -3.11 7.89
C LEU A 13 5.43 -3.95 9.16
N GLU A 14 4.93 -3.39 10.25
CA GLU A 14 4.65 -4.17 11.47
C GLU A 14 3.35 -5.00 11.28
N GLY A 15 2.31 -4.39 10.71
CA GLY A 15 1.03 -5.00 10.36
C GLY A 15 -0.01 -4.94 11.50
N PRO A 16 -1.31 -4.79 11.19
CA PRO A 16 -1.91 -4.66 9.85
C PRO A 16 -1.65 -3.32 9.15
N TYR A 17 -1.36 -2.25 9.90
CA TYR A 17 -0.90 -0.95 9.38
C TYR A 17 0.63 -0.86 9.42
N VAL A 18 1.21 0.19 8.83
CA VAL A 18 2.67 0.38 8.81
C VAL A 18 3.27 0.35 10.22
N LEU A 19 2.65 1.05 11.17
CA LEU A 19 3.10 1.15 12.57
C LEU A 19 2.37 0.15 13.50
N GLY A 20 1.91 -0.98 12.95
CA GLY A 20 1.29 -2.05 13.73
C GLY A 20 -0.23 -1.94 13.76
N GLU A 21 -0.82 -1.88 14.95
CA GLU A 21 -2.28 -1.90 15.13
C GLU A 21 -2.97 -0.58 14.76
N HIS A 22 -2.23 0.53 14.75
CA HIS A 22 -2.80 1.85 14.58
C HIS A 22 -2.54 2.42 13.19
N TYR A 23 -3.62 2.92 12.58
CA TYR A 23 -3.54 3.68 11.34
C TYR A 23 -2.72 4.97 11.54
N SER A 24 -1.89 5.28 10.57
CA SER A 24 -1.00 6.43 10.55
C SER A 24 -0.96 7.10 9.18
N THR A 25 -0.22 8.20 9.07
CA THR A 25 0.04 8.85 7.78
C THR A 25 0.94 8.02 6.85
N ALA A 26 1.65 7.01 7.36
CA ALA A 26 2.48 6.15 6.55
C ALA A 26 1.65 5.19 5.68
N ASP A 27 0.45 4.83 6.11
CA ASP A 27 -0.45 3.91 5.41
C ASP A 27 -0.94 4.43 4.04
N PRO A 28 -1.50 5.64 3.92
CA PRO A 28 -1.88 6.17 2.60
C PRO A 28 -0.66 6.37 1.69
N TYR A 29 0.52 6.67 2.26
CA TYR A 29 1.74 6.80 1.50
C TYR A 29 2.19 5.45 0.92
N LEU A 30 2.22 4.40 1.75
CA LEU A 30 2.53 3.05 1.29
C LEU A 30 1.50 2.55 0.27
N PHE A 31 0.21 2.82 0.49
CA PHE A 31 -0.86 2.46 -0.44
C PHE A 31 -0.64 3.07 -1.84
N LEU A 32 -0.35 4.37 -1.90
CA LEU A 32 -0.09 5.07 -3.17
C LEU A 32 1.13 4.46 -3.89
N MET A 33 2.25 4.33 -3.18
CA MET A 33 3.49 3.76 -3.75
C MET A 33 3.29 2.32 -4.25
N SER A 34 2.51 1.52 -3.51
CA SER A 34 2.20 0.13 -3.88
C SER A 34 1.38 0.06 -5.18
N GLY A 35 0.52 1.06 -5.43
CA GLY A 35 -0.24 1.17 -6.67
C GLY A 35 0.61 1.39 -7.93
N TRP A 36 1.83 1.91 -7.79
CA TRP A 36 2.73 2.19 -8.91
C TRP A 36 3.67 1.03 -9.27
N LEU A 37 3.73 -0.03 -8.44
CA LEU A 37 4.60 -1.18 -8.67
C LEU A 37 4.43 -1.80 -10.06
N LYS A 38 3.18 -1.91 -10.53
CA LYS A 38 2.88 -2.48 -11.85
C LYS A 38 3.51 -1.67 -12.99
N SER A 39 3.50 -0.34 -12.89
CA SER A 39 4.12 0.55 -13.89
C SER A 39 5.64 0.35 -13.95
N ASP A 40 6.24 0.02 -12.80
CA ASP A 40 7.67 -0.31 -12.67
C ASP A 40 7.98 -1.78 -12.99
N ARG A 41 7.01 -2.54 -13.53
CA ARG A 41 7.13 -3.98 -13.84
C ARG A 41 7.46 -4.85 -12.63
N VAL A 42 6.95 -4.46 -11.46
CA VAL A 42 7.07 -5.20 -10.21
C VAL A 42 5.70 -5.75 -9.83
N GLU A 43 5.61 -7.05 -9.58
CA GLU A 43 4.37 -7.67 -9.15
C GLU A 43 4.18 -7.49 -7.64
N ILE A 44 3.07 -6.86 -7.23
CA ILE A 44 2.77 -6.66 -5.80
C ILE A 44 2.60 -8.01 -5.06
N ALA A 45 2.25 -9.06 -5.78
CA ALA A 45 2.12 -10.42 -5.24
C ALA A 45 3.45 -10.99 -4.70
N ASP A 46 4.59 -10.45 -5.11
CA ASP A 46 5.91 -10.81 -4.58
C ASP A 46 6.12 -10.33 -3.12
N PHE A 47 5.26 -9.43 -2.64
CA PHE A 47 5.31 -8.82 -1.30
C PHE A 47 3.97 -9.08 -0.57
N PRO A 48 3.76 -10.27 0.03
CA PRO A 48 2.46 -10.68 0.55
C PRO A 48 1.92 -9.77 1.66
N ARG A 49 2.75 -9.21 2.55
CA ARG A 49 2.30 -8.30 3.61
C ARG A 49 1.92 -6.95 3.05
N VAL A 50 2.72 -6.40 2.13
CA VAL A 50 2.38 -5.17 1.40
C VAL A 50 1.10 -5.36 0.59
N HIS A 51 0.92 -6.50 -0.08
CA HIS A 51 -0.28 -6.79 -0.84
C HIS A 51 -1.52 -6.88 0.08
N ALA A 52 -1.40 -7.48 1.25
CA ALA A 52 -2.46 -7.51 2.25
C ALA A 52 -2.82 -6.10 2.76
N HIS A 53 -1.81 -5.28 3.06
CA HIS A 53 -1.99 -3.86 3.43
C HIS A 53 -2.71 -3.07 2.33
N TYR A 54 -2.28 -3.24 1.07
CA TYR A 54 -2.89 -2.57 -0.08
C TYR A 54 -4.37 -2.92 -0.23
N ARG A 55 -4.73 -4.20 -0.07
CA ARG A 55 -6.13 -4.66 -0.12
C ARG A 55 -6.96 -4.09 1.03
N MET A 56 -6.44 -4.09 2.24
CA MET A 56 -7.10 -3.47 3.40
C MET A 56 -7.34 -1.97 3.16
N MET A 57 -6.36 -1.27 2.58
CA MET A 57 -6.49 0.15 2.26
C MET A 57 -7.55 0.41 1.17
N LEU A 58 -7.68 -0.45 0.16
CA LEU A 58 -8.74 -0.36 -0.87
C LEU A 58 -10.16 -0.45 -0.29
N GLU A 59 -10.33 -1.15 0.83
CA GLU A 59 -11.63 -1.31 1.49
C GLU A 59 -12.04 -0.07 2.31
N ARG A 60 -11.13 0.88 2.55
CA ARG A 60 -11.43 2.08 3.35
C ARG A 60 -12.31 3.06 2.58
N PRO A 61 -13.41 3.58 3.17
CA PRO A 61 -14.29 4.55 2.52
C PRO A 61 -13.58 5.82 2.03
N ALA A 62 -12.57 6.29 2.78
CA ALA A 62 -11.79 7.47 2.40
C ALA A 62 -10.94 7.22 1.13
N VAL A 63 -10.38 6.01 0.98
CA VAL A 63 -9.59 5.63 -0.21
C VAL A 63 -10.51 5.49 -1.41
N GLN A 64 -11.65 4.81 -1.24
CA GLN A 64 -12.64 4.65 -2.31
C GLN A 64 -13.16 6.00 -2.82
N LYS A 65 -13.43 6.95 -1.91
CA LYS A 65 -13.81 8.31 -2.26
C LYS A 65 -12.72 9.00 -3.07
N ALA A 66 -11.47 8.96 -2.61
CA ALA A 66 -10.34 9.58 -3.30
C ALA A 66 -10.13 8.99 -4.71
N LEU A 67 -10.21 7.67 -4.87
CA LEU A 67 -10.09 7.01 -6.18
C LEU A 67 -11.25 7.35 -7.13
N ALA A 68 -12.45 7.58 -6.60
CA ALA A 68 -13.59 8.03 -7.41
C ALA A 68 -13.38 9.47 -7.90
N GLU A 69 -12.85 10.34 -7.05
CA GLU A 69 -12.52 11.73 -7.40
C GLU A 69 -11.35 11.79 -8.41
N GLU A 70 -10.29 10.99 -8.22
CA GLU A 70 -9.14 10.90 -9.14
C GLU A 70 -9.57 10.45 -10.54
N LYS A 71 -10.47 9.46 -10.65
CA LYS A 71 -10.98 8.99 -11.95
C LYS A 71 -11.89 10.00 -12.66
N ALA A 72 -12.49 10.92 -11.92
CA ALA A 72 -13.39 11.94 -12.46
C ALA A 72 -12.65 13.20 -12.92
N ALA A 73 -11.37 13.34 -12.57
CA ALA A 73 -10.47 14.42 -12.99
C ALA A 73 -9.82 14.11 -14.34
#